data_AF-A0A9P7GU29-F1
#
_entry.id   AF-A0A9P7GU29-F1
#
_cell.length_a   1.000
_cell.length_b   1.000
_cell.length_c   1.000
_cell.angle_alpha   90.00
_cell.angle_beta   90.00
_cell.angle_gamma   90.00
#
_symmetry.space_group_name_H-M   'P 1'
#
loop_
_entity.id
_entity.type
_entity.pdbx_description
1 polymer ?
#
loop_
_entity_poly.entity_id
_entity_poly.type
_entity_poly.pdbx_seq_one_letter_code
_entity_poly.pdbx_strand_id
1 'polypeptide(L)'
;MLDDSTGLYLVNESHHDQLLASNAEVSFRLSDVLEGGSTVTITLPYQAFDLKAEYPLVENISYYFPLRRAMNESQYTLGRTFLQEAYLTADYERGVFNISQCSWVEGAKARVATITSSVTDGDSGNEASSSGRGEGENTDAGGEDSDRKSTTKPLNNPAIAGI
;
A
#
# COMPACT_ATOMS: atom_id res chain seq x y z
N MET A 1 -0.78 28.43 -8.65
CA MET A 1 -0.39 29.11 -7.38
C MET A 1 -1.28 28.56 -6.28
N LEU A 2 -0.82 28.53 -5.02
CA LEU A 2 -1.71 28.18 -3.90
C LEU A 2 -2.79 29.26 -3.78
N ASP A 3 -4.04 28.84 -3.74
CA ASP A 3 -5.18 29.65 -3.34
C ASP A 3 -5.45 29.42 -1.86
N ASP A 4 -5.22 30.44 -1.03
CA ASP A 4 -5.33 30.34 0.42
C ASP A 4 -6.79 30.15 0.89
N SER A 5 -7.77 30.51 0.07
CA SER A 5 -9.19 30.35 0.42
C SER A 5 -9.65 28.89 0.37
N THR A 6 -9.23 28.15 -0.66
CA THR A 6 -9.57 26.73 -0.86
C THR A 6 -8.47 25.77 -0.42
N GLY A 7 -7.23 26.27 -0.26
CA GLY A 7 -6.04 25.47 -0.01
C GLY A 7 -5.57 24.65 -1.22
N LEU A 8 -6.07 24.95 -2.42
CA LEU A 8 -5.76 24.24 -3.66
C LEU A 8 -4.65 24.94 -4.45
N TYR A 9 -3.86 24.16 -5.18
CA TYR A 9 -2.88 24.70 -6.13
C TYR A 9 -3.55 24.88 -7.49
N LEU A 10 -4.22 26.01 -7.70
CA LEU A 10 -4.91 26.30 -8.95
C LEU A 10 -3.93 26.53 -10.10
N VAL A 11 -4.30 26.04 -11.27
CA VAL A 11 -3.56 26.09 -12.53
C VAL A 11 -4.42 26.80 -13.56
N ASN A 12 -3.88 27.82 -14.22
CA ASN A 12 -4.57 28.49 -15.32
C ASN A 12 -4.40 27.70 -16.62
N GLU A 13 -5.25 27.96 -17.61
CA GLU A 13 -5.28 27.21 -18.88
C GLU A 13 -3.94 27.25 -19.62
N SER A 14 -3.29 28.42 -19.73
CA SER A 14 -1.99 28.53 -20.40
C SER A 14 -0.87 27.71 -19.73
N HIS A 15 -0.85 27.63 -18.40
CA HIS A 15 0.14 26.82 -17.67
C HIS A 15 -0.22 25.34 -17.75
N HIS A 16 -1.52 25.00 -17.71
CA HIS A 16 -1.99 23.64 -17.92
C HIS A 16 -1.50 23.10 -19.29
N ASP A 17 -1.66 23.88 -20.35
CA ASP A 17 -1.25 23.46 -21.70
C ASP A 17 0.28 23.27 -21.81
N GLN A 18 1.06 24.13 -21.15
CA GLN A 18 2.51 23.99 -21.06
C GLN A 18 2.92 22.71 -20.31
N LEU A 19 2.25 22.41 -19.20
CA LEU A 19 2.53 21.22 -18.41
C LEU A 19 2.13 19.94 -19.17
N LEU A 20 1.00 19.96 -19.88
CA LEU A 20 0.58 18.86 -20.75
C LEU A 20 1.58 18.64 -21.88
N ALA A 21 2.04 19.70 -22.54
CA ALA A 21 3.04 19.63 -23.60
C ALA A 21 4.42 19.16 -23.10
N SER A 22 4.74 19.41 -21.83
CA SER A 22 6.02 18.96 -21.24
C SER A 22 6.12 17.44 -21.09
N ASN A 23 4.98 16.74 -21.03
CA ASN A 23 4.89 15.30 -20.80
C ASN A 23 5.80 14.81 -19.66
N ALA A 24 5.80 15.56 -18.55
CA ALA A 24 6.62 15.27 -17.39
C ALA A 24 6.12 14.03 -16.63
N GLU A 25 7.03 13.37 -15.92
CA GLU A 25 6.75 12.24 -15.04
C GLU A 25 7.23 12.54 -13.62
N VAL A 26 6.46 12.06 -12.63
CA VAL A 26 6.83 12.12 -11.21
C VAL A 26 7.02 10.70 -10.71
N SER A 27 8.22 10.40 -10.21
CA SER A 27 8.56 9.07 -9.69
C SER A 27 8.66 9.07 -8.16
N PHE A 28 7.87 8.21 -7.51
CA PHE A 28 7.87 7.96 -6.08
C PHE A 28 8.67 6.70 -5.80
N ARG A 29 9.77 6.83 -5.05
CA ARG A 29 10.57 5.68 -4.61
C ARG A 29 10.19 5.34 -3.17
N LEU A 30 9.60 4.16 -2.98
CA LEU A 30 9.11 3.69 -1.69
C LEU A 30 9.97 2.53 -1.18
N SER A 31 10.20 2.52 0.13
CA SER A 31 10.97 1.51 0.86
C SER A 31 10.30 1.29 2.20
N ASP A 32 10.41 0.09 2.75
CA ASP A 32 9.98 -0.24 4.12
C ASP A 32 11.03 0.18 5.17
N VAL A 33 12.27 0.43 4.74
CA VAL A 33 13.38 0.91 5.58
C VAL A 33 13.99 2.20 5.04
N LEU A 34 14.62 2.97 5.92
CA LEU A 34 15.21 4.28 5.60
C LEU A 34 16.46 4.18 4.71
N GLU A 35 17.27 3.12 4.87
CA GLU A 35 18.51 2.93 4.11
C GLU A 35 18.72 1.45 3.72
N GLY A 36 19.32 1.22 2.55
CA GLY A 36 19.81 -0.11 2.11
C GLY A 36 18.75 -1.15 1.75
N GLY A 37 17.46 -0.84 1.87
CA GLY A 37 16.35 -1.74 1.56
C GLY A 37 16.02 -1.89 0.08
N SER A 38 15.16 -2.86 -0.21
CA SER A 38 14.53 -2.98 -1.53
C SER A 38 13.53 -1.85 -1.73
N THR A 39 13.56 -1.22 -2.91
CA THR A 39 12.65 -0.14 -3.23
C THR A 39 11.71 -0.52 -4.37
N VAL A 40 10.48 -0.02 -4.31
CA VAL A 40 9.56 0.01 -5.45
C VAL A 40 9.47 1.44 -5.96
N THR A 41 9.50 1.62 -7.27
CA THR A 41 9.33 2.93 -7.91
C THR A 41 7.97 2.95 -8.60
N ILE A 42 7.17 3.97 -8.27
CA ILE A 42 5.88 4.23 -8.89
C ILE A 42 5.99 5.52 -9.68
N THR A 43 5.77 5.46 -10.99
CA THR A 43 5.92 6.58 -11.92
C THR A 43 4.56 7.01 -12.42
N LEU A 44 4.24 8.28 -12.20
CA LEU A 44 3.00 8.91 -12.64
C LEU A 44 3.30 9.86 -13.79
N PRO A 45 2.59 9.75 -14.92
CA PRO A 45 2.65 10.76 -15.97
C PRO A 45 1.89 12.03 -15.56
N TYR A 46 2.17 13.18 -16.17
CA TYR A 46 1.50 14.45 -15.84
C TYR A 46 -0.03 14.34 -15.91
N GLN A 47 -0.56 13.56 -16.84
CA GLN A 47 -2.01 13.33 -17.02
C GLN A 47 -2.68 12.77 -15.75
N ALA A 48 -1.95 12.03 -14.90
CA ALA A 48 -2.47 11.59 -13.61
C ALA A 48 -2.76 12.80 -12.67
N PHE A 49 -2.00 13.88 -12.80
CA PHE A 49 -2.14 15.09 -11.99
C PHE A 49 -3.10 16.13 -12.61
N ASP A 50 -3.58 15.91 -13.83
CA ASP A 50 -4.46 16.84 -14.54
C ASP A 50 -5.91 16.73 -14.06
N LEU A 51 -6.20 17.36 -12.91
CA LEU A 51 -7.51 17.31 -12.27
C LEU A 51 -8.24 18.65 -12.36
N LYS A 52 -9.57 18.56 -12.48
CA LYS A 52 -10.48 19.71 -12.43
C LYS A 52 -11.12 19.82 -11.06
N ALA A 53 -11.06 21.02 -10.48
CA ALA A 53 -11.83 21.40 -9.31
C ALA A 53 -13.15 21.97 -9.79
N GLU A 54 -14.24 21.49 -9.20
CA GLU A 54 -15.61 21.93 -9.45
C GLU A 54 -16.30 22.22 -8.12
N TYR A 55 -17.50 22.79 -8.15
CA TYR A 55 -18.29 23.04 -6.95
C TYR A 55 -18.51 21.72 -6.16
N PRO A 56 -18.36 21.69 -4.82
CA PRO A 56 -18.21 22.82 -3.89
C PRO A 56 -16.75 23.19 -3.56
N LEU A 57 -15.75 22.64 -4.26
CA LEU A 57 -14.34 22.94 -3.97
C LEU A 57 -13.96 24.36 -4.40
N VAL A 58 -14.53 24.82 -5.52
CA VAL A 58 -14.33 26.15 -6.11
C VAL A 58 -15.67 26.66 -6.66
N GLU A 59 -15.85 27.98 -6.68
CA GLU A 59 -17.06 28.60 -7.25
C GLU A 59 -17.14 28.44 -8.77
N ASN A 60 -15.99 28.60 -9.44
CA ASN A 60 -15.84 28.44 -10.89
C ASN A 60 -14.89 27.29 -11.19
N ILE A 61 -15.21 26.50 -12.21
CA ILE A 61 -14.39 25.36 -12.62
C ILE A 61 -12.96 25.83 -12.93
N SER A 62 -11.97 25.15 -12.38
CA SER A 62 -10.55 25.46 -12.58
C SER A 62 -9.71 24.18 -12.55
N TYR A 63 -8.58 24.17 -13.26
CA TYR A 63 -7.60 23.10 -13.10
C TYR A 63 -6.84 23.29 -11.80
N TYR A 64 -6.45 22.18 -11.17
CA TYR A 64 -5.61 22.23 -9.99
C TYR A 64 -4.61 21.09 -9.98
N PHE A 65 -3.44 21.34 -9.42
CA PHE A 65 -2.45 20.32 -9.18
C PHE A 65 -2.74 19.66 -7.82
N PRO A 66 -2.90 18.32 -7.74
CA PRO A 66 -3.36 17.63 -6.54
C PRO A 66 -2.25 17.48 -5.49
N LEU A 67 -1.86 18.62 -4.92
CA LEU A 67 -1.04 18.71 -3.73
C LEU A 67 -1.83 19.36 -2.61
N ARG A 68 -1.55 18.93 -1.39
CA ARG A 68 -2.02 19.59 -0.18
C ARG A 68 -0.87 19.77 0.78
N ARG A 69 -0.84 20.92 1.44
CA ARG A 69 0.14 21.21 2.48
C ARG A 69 -0.13 20.33 3.68
N ALA A 70 0.88 19.59 4.11
CA ALA A 70 0.86 18.89 5.38
C ALA A 70 0.83 19.92 6.53
N MET A 71 0.18 19.56 7.64
CA MET A 71 0.18 20.42 8.84
C MET A 71 1.53 20.41 9.54
N ASN A 72 2.31 19.34 9.38
CA ASN A 72 3.63 19.14 9.98
C ASN A 72 4.44 18.11 9.17
N GLU A 73 5.73 17.98 9.50
CA GLU A 73 6.70 17.12 8.82
C GLU A 73 6.45 15.61 8.99
N SER A 74 5.48 15.21 9.80
CA SER A 74 5.14 13.80 10.02
C SER A 74 3.90 13.36 9.22
N GLN A 75 3.22 14.28 8.55
CA GLN A 75 1.95 14.00 7.87
C GLN A 75 2.16 13.86 6.35
N TYR A 76 2.63 12.69 5.93
CA TYR A 76 2.71 12.33 4.52
C TYR A 76 1.51 11.47 4.13
N THR A 77 0.80 11.88 3.09
CA THR A 77 -0.36 11.14 2.56
C THR A 77 -0.22 10.97 1.06
N LEU A 78 -0.17 9.71 0.62
CA LEU A 78 -0.34 9.36 -0.79
C LEU A 78 -1.83 9.09 -1.05
N GLY A 79 -2.47 10.01 -1.76
CA GLY A 79 -3.92 10.00 -1.97
C GLY A 79 -4.37 9.40 -3.30
N ARG A 80 -5.58 9.77 -3.73
CA ARG A 80 -6.23 9.28 -4.95
C ARG A 80 -5.36 9.40 -6.21
N THR A 81 -4.71 10.54 -6.41
CA THR A 81 -3.83 10.77 -7.57
C THR A 81 -2.71 9.74 -7.66
N PHE A 82 -2.15 9.34 -6.52
CA PHE A 82 -1.16 8.29 -6.46
C PHE A 82 -1.78 6.92 -6.71
N LEU A 83 -2.90 6.63 -6.05
CA LEU A 83 -3.59 5.33 -6.11
C LEU A 83 -4.26 5.02 -7.45
N GLN A 84 -4.43 5.97 -8.35
CA GLN A 84 -4.92 5.67 -9.71
C GLN A 84 -3.82 5.04 -10.60
N GLU A 85 -2.54 5.28 -10.28
CA GLU A 85 -1.38 4.71 -10.98
C GLU A 85 -0.65 3.65 -10.13
N ALA A 86 -1.22 3.26 -8.98
CA ALA A 86 -0.65 2.28 -8.08
C ALA A 86 -1.72 1.35 -7.49
N TYR A 87 -1.42 0.07 -7.45
CA TYR A 87 -2.24 -0.93 -6.77
C TYR A 87 -1.76 -1.12 -5.34
N LEU A 88 -2.69 -0.99 -4.40
CA LEU A 88 -2.50 -1.27 -2.98
C LEU A 88 -3.33 -2.50 -2.60
N THR A 89 -2.68 -3.50 -2.01
CA THR A 89 -3.36 -4.64 -1.38
C THR A 89 -2.99 -4.71 0.09
N ALA A 90 -3.96 -4.99 0.96
CA ALA A 90 -3.74 -5.15 2.39
C ALA A 90 -4.16 -6.55 2.83
N ASP A 91 -3.21 -7.31 3.39
CA ASP A 91 -3.47 -8.53 4.15
C ASP A 91 -3.46 -8.15 5.64
N TYR A 92 -4.66 -7.94 6.18
CA TYR A 92 -4.85 -7.53 7.58
C TYR A 92 -4.50 -8.64 8.58
N GLU A 93 -4.68 -9.91 8.22
CA GLU A 93 -4.37 -11.03 9.12
C GLU A 93 -2.87 -11.15 9.36
N ARG A 94 -2.07 -10.81 8.35
CA ARG A 94 -0.60 -10.83 8.44
C ARG A 94 0.02 -9.47 8.73
N GLY A 95 -0.77 -8.39 8.74
CA GLY A 95 -0.26 -7.03 8.91
C GLY A 95 0.70 -6.60 7.78
N VAL A 96 0.48 -7.11 6.57
CA VAL A 96 1.32 -6.81 5.39
C VAL A 96 0.49 -6.07 4.36
N PHE A 97 1.04 -4.98 3.81
CA PHE A 97 0.51 -4.39 2.59
C PHE A 97 1.53 -4.53 1.47
N ASN A 98 1.03 -4.63 0.24
CA ASN A 98 1.85 -4.61 -0.97
C ASN A 98 1.41 -3.45 -1.85
N ILE A 99 2.38 -2.83 -2.49
CA ILE A 99 2.18 -1.71 -3.41
C ILE A 99 2.91 -1.98 -4.71
N SER A 100 2.26 -1.73 -5.84
CA SER A 100 2.79 -2.03 -7.18
C SER A 100 2.36 -0.98 -8.19
N GLN A 101 3.22 -0.72 -9.18
CA GLN A 101 2.90 0.17 -10.30
C GLN A 101 1.68 -0.37 -11.07
N CYS A 102 0.78 0.52 -11.49
CA CYS A 102 -0.25 0.19 -12.46
C CYS A 102 0.37 0.14 -13.87
N SER A 103 0.11 -0.94 -14.60
CA SER A 103 0.54 -1.13 -15.98
C SER A 103 -0.66 -1.28 -16.90
N TRP A 104 -0.84 -0.40 -17.85
CA TRP A 104 -1.96 -0.47 -18.79
C TRP A 104 -1.60 -1.41 -19.96
N VAL A 105 -1.85 -2.72 -19.79
CA VAL A 105 -1.56 -3.76 -20.80
C VAL A 105 -2.87 -4.38 -21.28
N GLU A 106 -3.24 -4.08 -22.52
CA GLU A 106 -4.40 -4.68 -23.16
C GLU A 106 -4.24 -6.20 -23.27
N GLY A 107 -5.28 -6.96 -22.91
CA GLY A 107 -5.26 -8.42 -22.96
C GLY A 107 -4.37 -9.08 -21.90
N ALA A 108 -4.00 -8.36 -20.83
CA ALA A 108 -3.27 -8.95 -19.71
C ALA A 108 -3.99 -10.21 -19.17
N LYS A 109 -3.23 -11.30 -19.00
CA LYS A 109 -3.78 -12.53 -18.44
C LYS A 109 -4.00 -12.37 -16.94
N ALA A 110 -5.23 -12.63 -16.50
CA ALA A 110 -5.55 -12.65 -15.08
C ALA A 110 -4.70 -13.69 -14.34
N ARG A 111 -4.12 -13.29 -13.20
CA ARG A 111 -3.43 -14.18 -12.26
C ARG A 111 -4.05 -14.02 -10.89
N VAL A 112 -4.99 -14.90 -10.57
CA VAL A 112 -5.69 -14.92 -9.28
C VAL A 112 -4.94 -15.86 -8.35
N ALA A 113 -4.64 -15.38 -7.14
CA ALA A 113 -4.02 -16.18 -6.08
C ALA A 113 -4.87 -16.04 -4.81
N THR A 114 -5.13 -17.17 -4.15
CA THR A 114 -5.83 -17.17 -2.86
C THR A 114 -4.88 -16.75 -1.76
N ILE A 115 -5.30 -15.79 -0.94
CA ILE A 115 -4.65 -15.47 0.33
C ILE A 115 -5.28 -16.41 1.36
N THR A 116 -4.51 -17.38 1.85
CA THR A 116 -4.98 -18.30 2.89
C THR A 116 -4.90 -17.63 4.26
N SER A 117 -5.76 -18.00 5.21
CA SER A 117 -5.64 -17.51 6.59
C SER A 117 -4.48 -18.19 7.31
N SER A 118 -3.88 -17.53 8.31
CA SER A 118 -2.90 -18.14 9.19
C SER A 118 -3.57 -18.84 10.38
N VAL A 119 -4.50 -19.77 10.13
CA VAL A 119 -4.97 -20.64 11.20
C VAL A 119 -3.91 -21.72 11.40
N THR A 120 -3.28 -21.70 12.57
CA THR A 120 -2.53 -22.85 13.07
C THR A 120 -3.60 -23.87 13.46
N ASP A 121 -3.78 -24.93 12.66
CA ASP A 121 -4.59 -26.09 13.07
C ASP A 121 -3.90 -26.76 14.26
N GLY A 122 -4.21 -26.24 15.45
CA GLY A 122 -4.03 -26.91 16.73
C GLY A 122 -5.34 -27.55 17.15
N ASP A 123 -5.96 -28.35 16.27
CA ASP A 123 -7.03 -29.25 16.69
C ASP A 123 -6.40 -30.48 17.34
N SER A 124 -5.96 -30.31 18.59
CA SER A 124 -5.88 -31.43 19.52
C SER A 124 -7.19 -31.47 20.27
N GLY A 125 -8.19 -32.13 19.67
CA GLY A 125 -9.46 -32.45 20.32
C GLY A 125 -9.18 -33.20 21.62
N ASN A 126 -9.49 -32.57 22.75
CA ASN A 126 -9.42 -33.23 24.05
C ASN A 126 -10.85 -33.55 24.49
N GLU A 127 -11.33 -34.73 24.08
CA GLU A 127 -12.56 -35.30 24.62
C GLU A 127 -12.33 -35.65 26.10
N ALA A 128 -13.05 -34.97 26.99
CA ALA A 128 -13.08 -35.30 28.40
C ALA A 128 -13.85 -36.61 28.59
N SER A 129 -13.12 -37.72 28.75
CA SER A 129 -13.62 -39.00 29.24
C SER A 129 -12.83 -39.43 30.47
N SER A 130 -13.55 -39.93 31.46
CA SER A 130 -13.17 -40.10 32.85
C SER A 130 -12.32 -41.35 33.16
N SER A 131 -11.69 -41.28 34.35
CA SER A 131 -11.27 -42.37 35.26
C SER A 131 -9.84 -42.91 35.15
N GLY A 132 -9.15 -42.96 36.31
CA GLY A 132 -7.99 -43.81 36.55
C GLY A 132 -6.88 -43.18 37.37
N ARG A 133 -6.75 -43.57 38.64
CA ARG A 133 -5.70 -43.17 39.60
C ARG A 133 -4.32 -43.73 39.24
N GLY A 134 -3.25 -43.02 39.59
CA GLY A 134 -1.89 -43.56 39.68
C GLY A 134 -0.86 -42.51 40.06
N GLU A 135 -0.29 -42.64 41.27
CA GLU A 135 0.80 -41.83 41.83
C GLU A 135 2.14 -42.09 41.12
N GLY A 136 3.02 -41.09 41.06
CA GLY A 136 4.39 -41.22 40.57
C GLY A 136 5.15 -39.89 40.55
N GLU A 137 6.01 -39.71 41.54
CA GLU A 137 6.97 -38.62 41.75
C GLU A 137 8.22 -38.80 40.87
N ASN A 138 8.77 -37.73 40.26
CA ASN A 138 10.15 -37.23 40.42
C ASN A 138 10.67 -36.31 39.26
N THR A 139 11.20 -35.13 39.65
CA THR A 139 12.36 -34.32 39.17
C THR A 139 12.72 -34.04 37.69
N ASP A 140 12.88 -32.72 37.43
CA ASP A 140 14.05 -31.96 36.92
C ASP A 140 14.46 -31.94 35.42
N ALA A 141 15.07 -30.79 35.04
CA ALA A 141 15.65 -30.32 33.76
C ALA A 141 14.64 -29.77 32.74
N GLY A 142 14.78 -28.59 32.11
CA GLY A 142 15.94 -27.74 31.85
C GLY A 142 15.93 -27.38 30.36
N GLY A 143 15.78 -26.09 30.03
CA GLY A 143 16.15 -25.42 28.75
C GLY A 143 15.65 -25.94 27.40
N GLU A 144 15.00 -25.08 26.61
CA GLU A 144 15.58 -24.47 25.39
C GLU A 144 14.48 -23.75 24.58
N ASP A 145 14.70 -22.44 24.40
CA ASP A 145 13.92 -21.53 23.59
C ASP A 145 14.20 -21.83 22.11
N SER A 146 13.19 -22.23 21.35
CA SER A 146 13.33 -22.51 19.92
C SER A 146 12.70 -21.40 19.10
N ASP A 147 13.58 -20.50 18.65
CA ASP A 147 13.33 -19.43 17.69
C ASP A 147 12.52 -19.92 16.48
N ARG A 148 11.29 -19.44 16.36
CA ARG A 148 10.45 -19.61 15.17
C ARG A 148 10.96 -18.72 14.04
N LYS A 149 11.79 -19.27 13.15
CA LYS A 149 12.13 -18.60 11.89
C LYS A 149 10.96 -18.69 10.90
N SER A 150 10.05 -17.72 10.95
CA SER A 150 9.08 -17.49 9.88
C SER A 150 9.83 -17.03 8.62
N THR A 151 9.93 -17.92 7.64
CA THR A 151 10.52 -17.58 6.33
C THR A 151 9.41 -17.05 5.43
N THR A 152 9.06 -15.78 5.59
CA THR A 152 8.19 -15.09 4.63
C THR A 152 9.01 -14.80 3.39
N LYS A 153 8.82 -15.59 2.32
CA LYS A 153 9.36 -15.22 1.01
C LYS A 153 8.74 -13.88 0.61
N PRO A 154 9.53 -12.86 0.25
CA PRO A 154 8.97 -11.60 -0.23
C PRO A 154 8.17 -11.89 -1.50
N LEU A 155 6.92 -11.41 -1.56
CA LEU A 155 6.22 -11.31 -2.83
C LEU A 155 7.02 -10.31 -3.67
N ASN A 156 7.64 -10.80 -4.73
CA ASN A 156 8.11 -9.92 -5.80
C ASN A 156 6.90 -9.07 -6.22
N ASN A 157 7.02 -7.74 -6.22
CA ASN A 157 5.97 -6.79 -6.64
C ASN A 157 6.19 -6.41 -8.12
N PRO A 158 5.76 -7.23 -9.11
CA PRO A 158 5.69 -6.77 -10.48
C PRO A 158 4.57 -5.73 -10.60
N ALA A 159 4.64 -4.91 -11.65
CA ALA A 159 3.53 -4.05 -12.01
C ALA A 159 2.24 -4.89 -12.19
N ILE A 160 1.11 -4.37 -11.72
CA ILE A 160 -0.20 -5.01 -11.83
C ILE A 160 -0.94 -4.33 -12.98
N ALA A 161 -1.60 -5.13 -13.82
CA ALA A 161 -2.30 -4.60 -14.98
C ALA A 161 -3.57 -3.84 -14.58
N GLY A 162 -3.75 -2.66 -15.19
CA GLY A 162 -4.98 -1.86 -15.14
C GLY A 162 -6.22 -2.63 -15.60
N ILE A 163 -7.40 -2.32 -15.06
CA ILE A 163 -8.71 -2.78 -15.58
C ILE A 163 -9.42 -1.70 -16.38
#